data_AF-A0A849SMQ8-F1
#
_entry.id   AF-A0A849SMQ8-F1
#
_cell.length_a   1.000
_cell.length_b   1.000
_cell.length_c   1.000
_cell.angle_alpha   90.00
_cell.angle_beta   90.00
_cell.angle_gamma   90.00
#
_symmetry.space_group_name_H-M   'P 1'
#
loop_
_entity.id
_entity.type
_entity.pdbx_description
1 polymer ?
#
loop_
_entity_poly.entity_id
_entity_poly.type
_entity_poly.pdbx_seq_one_letter_code
_entity_poly.pdbx_strand_id
1 'polypeptide(L)'
;DPARKTEARYWAGLSWLASGDATRAASILEEVGRQPSPWRGPALAALGSAWEISKHPERARQAFMAALEAPRASTAAFAAERAAAYEKDAGRTRASSKLREQVVRDFPRSVEATSAREALAAPAASHPAPQERGRFAIEIGTFNNPARARSLVAAAKAAGFRDARVVTKGEGVGALHHVWLGSFLDSKRAESAGDAAGQALGVRWVVVDLD
;
A
#
# COMPACT_ATOMS: atom_id res chain seq x y z
N ASP A 1 25.57 23.33 26.08
CA ASP A 1 24.12 23.09 26.15
C ASP A 1 23.75 21.92 25.22
N PRO A 2 23.36 20.75 25.76
CA PRO A 2 22.97 19.58 24.98
C PRO A 2 21.81 19.84 24.01
N ALA A 3 20.83 20.68 24.37
CA ALA A 3 19.68 20.95 23.52
C ALA A 3 20.09 21.66 22.21
N ARG A 4 20.97 22.66 22.32
CA ARG A 4 21.54 23.38 21.17
C ARG A 4 22.36 22.46 20.25
N LYS A 5 23.01 21.43 20.81
CA LYS A 5 23.79 20.46 20.03
C LYS A 5 22.87 19.58 19.17
N THR A 6 21.77 19.11 19.74
CA THR A 6 20.79 18.27 19.03
C THR A 6 20.08 19.06 17.94
N GLU A 7 19.71 20.30 18.20
CA GLU A 7 19.16 21.21 17.21
C GLU A 7 20.13 21.49 16.06
N ALA A 8 21.40 21.81 16.35
CA ALA A 8 22.40 22.04 15.31
C ALA A 8 22.59 20.81 14.40
N ARG A 9 22.56 19.60 14.98
CA ARG A 9 22.61 18.35 14.20
C ARG A 9 21.38 18.14 13.36
N TYR A 10 20.19 18.43 13.88
CA TYR A 10 18.96 18.35 13.11
C TYR A 10 19.03 19.23 11.86
N TRP A 11 19.42 20.50 12.01
CA TRP A 11 19.58 21.42 10.89
C TRP A 11 20.67 20.96 9.92
N ALA A 12 21.81 20.46 10.41
CA ALA A 12 22.86 19.90 9.56
C ALA A 12 22.36 18.69 8.75
N GLY A 13 21.58 17.79 9.36
CA GLY A 13 20.97 16.65 8.68
C GLY A 13 20.03 17.08 7.56
N LEU A 14 19.19 18.10 7.81
CA LEU A 14 18.32 18.68 6.77
C LEU A 14 19.11 19.35 5.64
N SER A 15 20.22 20.03 5.94
CA SER A 15 21.08 20.61 4.90
C SER A 15 21.64 19.53 3.98
N TRP A 16 22.13 18.41 4.52
CA TRP A 16 22.59 17.29 3.69
C TRP A 16 21.48 16.68 2.84
N LEU A 17 20.28 16.55 3.41
CA LEU A 17 19.11 16.04 2.69
C LEU A 17 18.76 16.95 1.50
N ALA A 18 18.76 18.27 1.72
CA ALA A 18 18.49 19.26 0.67
C ALA A 18 19.58 19.27 -0.42
N SER A 19 20.84 18.97 -0.06
CA SER A 19 21.94 18.80 -1.02
C SER A 19 21.92 17.45 -1.75
N GLY A 20 20.98 16.56 -1.45
CA GLY A 20 20.87 15.23 -2.05
C GLY A 20 21.82 14.18 -1.47
N ASP A 21 22.61 14.50 -0.44
CA ASP A 21 23.45 13.52 0.26
C ASP A 21 22.63 12.78 1.32
N ALA A 22 21.74 11.91 0.84
CA ALA A 22 20.80 11.16 1.66
C ALA A 22 21.52 10.23 2.66
N THR A 23 22.70 9.69 2.33
CA THR A 23 23.47 8.83 3.23
C THR A 23 23.99 9.61 4.45
N ARG A 24 24.59 10.79 4.24
CA ARG A 24 25.04 11.64 5.36
C ARG A 24 23.85 12.18 6.16
N ALA A 25 22.79 12.61 5.46
CA ALA A 25 21.57 13.06 6.11
C ALA A 25 21.02 11.98 7.05
N ALA A 26 20.89 10.74 6.57
CA ALA A 26 20.35 9.63 7.33
C ALA A 26 21.17 9.34 8.60
N SER A 27 22.51 9.30 8.48
CA SER A 27 23.39 9.09 9.63
C SER A 27 23.18 10.13 10.73
N ILE A 28 23.16 11.42 10.37
CA ILE A 28 23.01 12.52 11.35
C ILE A 28 21.60 12.55 11.94
N LEU A 29 20.56 12.37 11.11
CA LEU A 29 19.17 12.39 11.55
C LEU A 29 18.83 11.19 12.45
N GLU A 30 19.46 10.04 12.22
CA GLU A 30 19.33 8.87 13.09
C GLU A 30 19.89 9.15 14.50
N GLU A 31 21.03 9.83 14.62
CA GLU A 31 21.56 10.24 15.93
C GLU A 31 20.58 11.14 16.70
N VAL A 32 19.95 12.10 16.00
CA VAL A 32 18.96 13.00 16.60
C VAL A 32 17.70 12.22 17.01
N GLY A 33 17.23 11.31 16.17
CA GLY A 33 16.04 10.48 16.41
C GLY A 33 16.17 9.53 17.61
N ARG A 34 17.39 9.18 18.02
CA ARG A 34 17.63 8.34 19.21
C ARG A 34 17.52 9.11 20.53
N GLN A 35 17.70 10.44 20.51
CA GLN A 35 17.74 11.25 21.73
C GLN A 35 16.36 11.80 22.10
N PRO A 36 15.99 11.85 23.39
CA PRO A 36 14.80 12.57 23.83
C PRO A 36 14.99 14.06 23.57
N SER A 37 14.28 14.59 22.56
CA SER A 37 14.33 16.00 22.20
C SER A 37 13.06 16.40 21.44
N PRO A 38 12.72 17.70 21.39
CA PRO A 38 11.65 18.20 20.53
C PRO A 38 11.86 17.87 19.05
N TRP A 39 13.12 17.67 18.64
CA TRP A 39 13.52 17.36 17.27
C TRP A 39 13.45 15.87 16.92
N ARG A 40 13.15 14.99 17.88
CA ARG A 40 13.08 13.54 17.65
C ARG A 40 12.09 13.18 16.53
N GLY A 41 10.83 13.60 16.65
CA GLY A 41 9.80 13.31 15.66
C GLY A 41 10.12 13.89 14.27
N PRO A 42 10.46 15.19 14.16
CA PRO A 42 10.92 15.78 12.91
C PRO A 42 12.14 15.08 12.29
N ALA A 43 13.14 14.70 13.10
CA ALA A 43 14.32 13.99 12.61
C ALA A 43 14.00 12.59 12.09
N LEU A 44 13.12 11.85 12.76
CA LEU A 44 12.68 10.53 12.30
C LEU A 44 11.87 10.62 10.98
N ALA A 45 11.04 11.66 10.82
CA ALA A 45 10.34 11.89 9.56
C ALA A 45 11.33 12.23 8.42
N ALA A 46 12.31 13.11 8.67
CA ALA A 46 13.35 13.44 7.70
C ALA A 46 14.27 12.25 7.39
N LEU A 47 14.55 11.38 8.37
CA LEU A 47 15.27 10.12 8.18
C LEU A 47 14.49 9.19 7.24
N GLY A 48 13.16 9.13 7.38
CA GLY A 48 12.28 8.40 6.46
C GLY A 48 12.44 8.90 5.01
N SER A 49 12.40 10.22 4.81
CA SER A 49 12.64 10.83 3.50
C SER A 49 14.04 10.55 2.94
N ALA A 50 15.08 10.56 3.79
CA ALA A 50 16.43 10.21 3.37
C ALA A 50 16.50 8.76 2.85
N TRP A 51 15.88 7.81 3.56
CA TRP A 51 15.82 6.42 3.11
C TRP A 51 14.99 6.22 1.85
N GLU A 52 13.94 7.01 1.67
CA GLU A 52 13.15 7.00 0.46
C GLU A 52 13.97 7.44 -0.77
N ILE A 53 14.71 8.55 -0.66
CA ILE A 53 15.60 9.04 -1.72
C ILE A 53 16.69 8.00 -2.05
N SER A 54 17.23 7.32 -1.04
CA SER A 54 18.20 6.24 -1.20
C SER A 54 17.59 4.88 -1.61
N LYS A 55 16.28 4.82 -1.92
CA LYS A 55 15.59 3.59 -2.37
C LYS A 55 15.63 2.43 -1.35
N HIS A 56 15.51 2.75 -0.06
CA HIS A 56 15.41 1.80 1.04
C HIS A 56 14.01 1.81 1.67
N PRO A 57 12.98 1.24 1.01
CA PRO A 57 11.57 1.41 1.37
C PRO A 57 11.22 0.90 2.77
N GLU A 58 11.78 -0.24 3.20
CA GLU A 58 11.50 -0.77 4.55
C GLU A 58 12.09 0.12 5.65
N ARG A 59 13.28 0.69 5.43
CA ARG A 59 13.89 1.62 6.40
C ARG A 59 13.14 2.94 6.45
N ALA A 60 12.68 3.42 5.30
CA ALA A 60 11.82 4.60 5.22
C ALA A 60 10.52 4.39 6.01
N ARG A 61 9.83 3.27 5.77
CA ARG A 61 8.61 2.87 6.49
C ARG A 61 8.84 2.83 8.01
N GLN A 62 9.89 2.16 8.46
CA GLN A 62 10.22 2.07 9.89
C GLN A 62 10.45 3.45 10.52
N ALA A 63 11.18 4.32 9.84
CA ALA A 63 11.45 5.67 10.33
C ALA A 63 10.17 6.53 10.41
N PHE A 64 9.29 6.46 9.41
CA PHE A 64 7.99 7.15 9.45
C PHE A 64 7.10 6.63 10.58
N MET A 65 7.02 5.32 10.77
CA MET A 65 6.26 4.74 11.90
C MET A 65 6.83 5.19 13.25
N ALA A 66 8.15 5.18 13.42
CA ALA A 66 8.80 5.67 14.64
C ALA A 66 8.54 7.17 14.89
N ALA A 67 8.40 7.97 13.83
CA ALA A 67 8.07 9.39 13.95
C ALA A 67 6.65 9.60 14.51
N LEU A 68 5.71 8.68 14.26
CA LEU A 68 4.34 8.74 14.80
C LEU A 68 4.27 8.45 16.30
N GLU A 69 5.23 7.68 16.83
CA GLU A 69 5.34 7.41 18.26
C GLU A 69 5.97 8.58 19.02
N ALA A 70 6.59 9.54 18.32
CA ALA A 70 7.20 10.71 18.94
C ALA A 70 6.13 11.72 19.40
N PRO A 71 6.20 12.23 20.64
CA PRO A 71 5.23 13.21 21.14
C PRO A 71 5.16 14.48 20.30
N ARG A 72 3.95 14.85 19.85
CA ARG A 72 3.59 16.16 19.24
C ARG A 72 4.58 16.67 18.17
N ALA A 73 4.95 15.82 17.23
CA ALA A 73 5.73 16.29 16.08
C ALA A 73 4.85 17.10 15.12
N SER A 74 5.31 18.29 14.71
CA SER A 74 4.69 19.06 13.62
C SER A 74 4.66 18.29 12.30
N THR A 75 5.52 17.28 12.16
CA THR A 75 5.65 16.39 11.00
C THR A 75 4.76 15.14 11.10
N ALA A 76 3.92 15.00 12.14
CA ALA A 76 3.12 13.79 12.35
C ALA A 76 2.14 13.51 11.20
N ALA A 77 1.49 14.55 10.65
CA ALA A 77 0.60 14.40 9.49
C ALA A 77 1.36 13.85 8.26
N PHE A 78 2.52 14.45 7.96
CA PHE A 78 3.42 14.01 6.89
C PHE A 78 3.87 12.56 7.09
N ALA A 79 4.40 12.22 8.26
CA ALA A 79 4.86 10.87 8.55
C ALA A 79 3.74 9.83 8.44
N ALA A 80 2.51 10.17 8.85
CA ALA A 80 1.36 9.26 8.79
C ALA A 80 0.89 9.03 7.36
N GLU A 81 0.89 10.06 6.51
CA GLU A 81 0.56 9.93 5.09
C GLU A 81 1.60 9.04 4.39
N ARG A 82 2.90 9.32 4.59
CA ARG A 82 3.98 8.50 4.02
C ARG A 82 3.90 7.05 4.50
N ALA A 83 3.67 6.82 5.79
CA ALA A 83 3.47 5.48 6.34
C ALA A 83 2.24 4.80 5.71
N ALA A 84 1.13 5.52 5.53
CA ALA A 84 -0.05 4.98 4.88
C ALA A 84 0.20 4.56 3.42
N ALA A 85 1.05 5.28 2.69
CA ALA A 85 1.47 4.87 1.35
C ALA A 85 2.21 3.53 1.37
N TYR A 86 3.21 3.36 2.25
CA TYR A 86 3.92 2.09 2.40
C TYR A 86 3.02 0.93 2.83
N GLU A 87 2.07 1.18 3.74
CA GLU A 87 1.10 0.15 4.14
C GLU A 87 0.18 -0.25 2.98
N LYS A 88 -0.17 0.69 2.09
CA LYS A 88 -0.92 0.38 0.88
C LYS A 88 -0.11 -0.47 -0.09
N ASP A 89 1.14 -0.09 -0.35
CA ASP A 89 2.03 -0.80 -1.28
C ASP A 89 2.36 -2.21 -0.78
N ALA A 90 2.37 -2.42 0.54
CA ALA A 90 2.50 -3.74 1.16
C ALA A 90 1.19 -4.56 1.18
N GLY A 91 0.11 -4.09 0.54
CA GLY A 91 -1.20 -4.76 0.52
C GLY A 91 -2.01 -4.63 1.82
N ARG A 92 -1.54 -3.87 2.80
CA ARG A 92 -2.18 -3.68 4.11
C ARG A 92 -3.16 -2.50 4.07
N THR A 93 -4.16 -2.60 3.18
CA THR A 93 -5.16 -1.54 2.90
C THR A 93 -5.90 -1.03 4.13
N ARG A 94 -6.22 -1.91 5.10
CA ARG A 94 -6.88 -1.50 6.35
C ARG A 94 -5.96 -0.63 7.22
N ALA A 95 -4.69 -0.99 7.34
CA ALA A 95 -3.71 -0.20 8.10
C ALA A 95 -3.49 1.17 7.45
N SER A 96 -3.36 1.18 6.11
CA SER A 96 -3.28 2.41 5.31
C SER A 96 -4.49 3.33 5.53
N SER A 97 -5.70 2.79 5.49
CA SER A 97 -6.94 3.56 5.68
C SER A 97 -7.03 4.14 7.09
N LYS A 98 -6.71 3.34 8.12
CA LYS A 98 -6.69 3.79 9.51
C LYS A 98 -5.73 4.97 9.74
N LEU A 99 -4.53 4.92 9.14
CA LEU A 99 -3.57 6.02 9.22
C LEU A 99 -4.09 7.28 8.53
N ARG A 100 -4.71 7.16 7.35
CA ARG A 100 -5.31 8.29 6.64
C ARG A 100 -6.49 8.90 7.39
N GLU A 101 -7.37 8.07 7.96
CA GLU A 101 -8.47 8.53 8.82
C GLU A 101 -7.93 9.30 10.03
N GLN A 102 -6.86 8.79 10.64
CA GLN A 102 -6.18 9.49 11.73
C GLN A 102 -5.65 10.86 11.28
N VAL A 103 -5.01 10.96 10.12
CA VAL A 103 -4.55 12.25 9.57
C VAL A 103 -5.71 13.23 9.39
N VAL A 104 -6.83 12.78 8.81
CA VAL A 104 -8.00 13.63 8.58
C VAL A 104 -8.62 14.12 9.89
N ARG A 105 -8.65 13.26 10.92
CA ARG A 105 -9.21 13.59 12.23
C ARG A 105 -8.30 14.52 13.03
N ASP A 106 -7.01 14.21 13.12
CA ASP A 106 -6.08 14.88 14.02
C ASP A 106 -5.48 16.16 13.38
N PHE A 107 -5.41 16.22 12.05
CA PHE A 107 -4.82 17.33 11.28
C PHE A 107 -5.73 17.83 10.15
N PRO A 108 -7.00 18.19 10.42
CA PRO A 108 -8.02 18.38 9.38
C PRO A 108 -7.74 19.49 8.35
N ARG A 109 -6.82 20.42 8.65
CA ARG A 109 -6.44 21.55 7.80
C ARG A 109 -5.07 21.37 7.11
N SER A 110 -4.39 20.23 7.29
CA SER A 110 -3.10 19.99 6.64
C SER A 110 -3.28 19.59 5.18
N VAL A 111 -2.23 19.74 4.37
CA VAL A 111 -2.24 19.31 2.96
C VAL A 111 -2.39 17.78 2.89
N GLU A 112 -1.76 17.05 3.81
CA GLU A 112 -1.87 15.61 3.93
C GLU A 112 -3.29 15.14 4.22
N ALA A 113 -4.08 15.90 5.00
CA ALA A 113 -5.49 15.59 5.22
C ALA A 113 -6.32 15.72 3.94
N THR A 114 -5.98 16.65 3.05
CA THR A 114 -6.61 16.74 1.72
C THR A 114 -6.29 15.49 0.88
N SER A 115 -5.00 15.14 0.76
CA SER A 115 -4.58 13.92 0.05
C SER A 115 -5.17 12.65 0.66
N ALA A 116 -5.27 12.58 1.99
CA ALA A 116 -5.86 11.47 2.71
C ALA A 116 -7.37 11.32 2.42
N ARG A 117 -8.13 12.43 2.37
CA ARG A 117 -9.54 12.42 1.98
C ARG A 117 -9.72 11.93 0.55
N GLU A 118 -8.91 12.43 -0.38
CA GLU A 118 -8.95 11.97 -1.79
C GLU A 118 -8.68 10.47 -1.89
N ALA A 119 -7.66 9.98 -1.19
CA ALA A 119 -7.30 8.56 -1.20
C ALA A 119 -8.34 7.66 -0.51
N LEU A 120 -9.08 8.16 0.49
CA LEU A 120 -10.17 7.46 1.16
C LEU A 120 -11.48 7.49 0.35
N ALA A 121 -11.72 8.58 -0.38
CA ALA A 121 -12.88 8.74 -1.26
C ALA A 121 -12.70 8.06 -2.62
N ALA A 122 -11.45 7.82 -3.04
CA ALA A 122 -11.15 7.02 -4.21
C ALA A 122 -11.79 5.62 -4.02
N PRO A 123 -12.63 5.17 -4.98
CA PRO A 123 -13.09 3.78 -4.96
C PRO A 123 -11.87 2.89 -4.83
N ALA A 124 -11.92 1.89 -3.94
CA ALA A 124 -10.88 0.86 -3.81
C ALA A 124 -10.42 0.50 -5.21
N ALA A 125 -9.16 0.83 -5.52
CA ALA A 125 -8.67 1.03 -6.88
C ALA A 125 -9.32 0.04 -7.84
N SER A 126 -9.98 0.58 -8.88
CA SER A 126 -10.42 -0.17 -10.04
C SER A 126 -9.27 -1.09 -10.44
N HIS A 127 -9.44 -2.39 -10.16
CA HIS A 127 -8.54 -3.44 -10.60
C HIS A 127 -8.27 -3.22 -12.10
N PRO A 128 -7.06 -3.52 -12.62
CA PRO A 128 -6.71 -3.25 -14.01
C PRO A 128 -7.86 -3.72 -14.90
N ALA A 129 -8.47 -2.75 -15.60
CA ALA A 129 -9.68 -3.01 -16.38
C ALA A 129 -9.36 -4.15 -17.35
N PRO A 130 -10.08 -5.28 -17.27
CA PRO A 130 -9.87 -6.36 -18.21
C PRO A 130 -10.21 -5.85 -19.60
N GLN A 131 -9.41 -6.27 -20.58
CA GLN A 131 -9.65 -5.92 -21.97
C GLN A 131 -10.48 -7.03 -22.61
N GLU A 132 -11.41 -6.65 -23.50
CA GLU A 132 -12.37 -7.58 -24.14
C GLU A 132 -11.71 -8.76 -24.89
N ARG A 133 -10.39 -8.68 -25.17
CA ARG A 133 -9.59 -9.74 -25.82
C ARG A 133 -8.22 -9.91 -25.17
N GLY A 134 -8.19 -10.22 -23.88
CA GLY A 134 -6.97 -10.65 -23.22
C GLY A 134 -6.69 -12.13 -23.44
N ARG A 135 -5.40 -12.49 -23.54
CA ARG A 135 -4.91 -13.88 -23.67
C ARG A 135 -4.88 -14.63 -22.34
N PHE A 136 -4.73 -13.92 -21.22
CA PHE A 136 -4.61 -14.54 -19.90
C PHE A 136 -5.84 -14.24 -19.06
N ALA A 137 -6.26 -15.18 -18.20
CA ALA A 137 -7.21 -14.93 -17.12
C ALA A 137 -6.63 -15.42 -15.79
N ILE A 138 -7.26 -15.02 -14.70
CA ILE A 138 -6.90 -15.51 -13.37
C ILE A 138 -7.99 -16.46 -12.91
N GLU A 139 -7.63 -17.71 -12.66
CA GLU A 139 -8.52 -18.65 -11.99
C GLU A 139 -8.34 -18.54 -10.47
N ILE A 140 -9.41 -18.21 -9.76
CA ILE A 140 -9.43 -18.06 -8.30
C ILE A 140 -10.11 -19.22 -7.56
N GLY A 141 -10.55 -20.24 -8.29
CA GLY A 141 -11.14 -21.44 -7.73
C GLY A 141 -11.84 -22.31 -8.77
N THR A 142 -11.88 -23.60 -8.46
CA THR A 142 -12.57 -24.62 -9.26
C THR A 142 -13.49 -25.42 -8.36
N PHE A 143 -14.77 -25.55 -8.75
CA PHE A 143 -15.81 -26.15 -7.92
C PHE A 143 -16.63 -27.19 -8.69
N ASN A 144 -17.01 -28.27 -8.04
CA ASN A 144 -18.01 -29.24 -8.55
C ASN A 144 -19.46 -28.82 -8.25
N ASN A 145 -19.66 -27.72 -7.53
CA ASN A 145 -20.97 -27.19 -7.18
C ASN A 145 -21.14 -25.77 -7.76
N PRO A 146 -22.13 -25.55 -8.65
CA PRO A 146 -22.34 -24.26 -9.31
C PRO A 146 -22.71 -23.13 -8.32
N ALA A 147 -23.37 -23.44 -7.21
CA ALA A 147 -23.75 -22.43 -6.22
C ALA A 147 -22.52 -21.84 -5.49
N ARG A 148 -21.50 -22.68 -5.22
CA ARG A 148 -20.23 -22.22 -4.63
C ARG A 148 -19.46 -21.32 -5.60
N ALA A 149 -19.37 -21.71 -6.87
CA ALA A 149 -18.72 -20.89 -7.90
C ALA A 149 -19.41 -19.52 -8.05
N ARG A 150 -20.75 -19.49 -8.08
CA ARG A 150 -21.53 -18.24 -8.15
C ARG A 150 -21.34 -17.37 -6.90
N SER A 151 -21.27 -17.98 -5.72
CA SER A 151 -21.02 -17.25 -4.47
C SER A 151 -19.64 -16.59 -4.48
N LEU A 152 -18.61 -17.27 -5.00
CA LEU A 152 -17.28 -16.68 -5.16
C LEU A 152 -17.28 -15.53 -6.18
N VAL A 153 -17.99 -15.67 -7.30
CA VAL A 153 -18.16 -14.56 -8.26
C VAL A 153 -18.84 -13.35 -7.62
N ALA A 154 -19.89 -13.56 -6.81
CA ALA A 154 -20.56 -12.47 -6.11
C ALA A 154 -19.62 -11.76 -5.13
N ALA A 155 -18.81 -12.52 -4.37
CA ALA A 155 -17.79 -11.97 -3.48
C ALA A 155 -16.71 -11.19 -4.26
N ALA A 156 -16.25 -11.72 -5.39
CA ALA A 156 -15.30 -11.06 -6.26
C ALA A 156 -15.84 -9.74 -6.82
N LYS A 157 -17.10 -9.72 -7.29
CA LYS A 157 -17.75 -8.49 -7.76
C LYS A 157 -17.91 -7.46 -6.65
N ALA A 158 -18.29 -7.89 -5.45
CA ALA A 158 -18.38 -7.02 -4.26
C ALA A 158 -17.01 -6.45 -3.86
N ALA A 159 -15.92 -7.20 -4.09
CA ALA A 159 -14.54 -6.75 -3.90
C ALA A 159 -13.98 -5.90 -5.07
N GLY A 160 -14.82 -5.57 -6.06
CA GLY A 160 -14.48 -4.69 -7.17
C GLY A 160 -14.10 -5.40 -8.47
N PHE A 161 -14.03 -6.73 -8.51
CA PHE A 161 -13.73 -7.50 -9.73
C PHE A 161 -15.01 -7.68 -10.57
N ARG A 162 -15.41 -6.65 -11.30
CA ARG A 162 -16.69 -6.60 -12.03
C ARG A 162 -16.83 -7.69 -13.10
N ASP A 163 -15.73 -8.10 -13.69
CA ASP A 163 -15.67 -9.09 -14.79
C ASP A 163 -15.41 -10.52 -14.30
N ALA A 164 -15.65 -10.79 -13.02
CA ALA A 164 -15.64 -12.15 -12.50
C ALA A 164 -16.76 -12.98 -13.15
N ARG A 165 -16.41 -14.16 -13.67
CA ARG A 165 -17.35 -15.07 -14.35
C ARG A 165 -17.09 -16.53 -14.01
N VAL A 166 -18.13 -17.35 -14.15
CA VAL A 166 -18.02 -18.81 -14.06
C VAL A 166 -17.88 -19.38 -15.46
N VAL A 167 -16.84 -20.18 -15.69
CA VAL A 167 -16.66 -20.97 -16.91
C VAL A 167 -16.82 -22.43 -16.54
N THR A 168 -17.78 -23.11 -17.18
CA THR A 168 -18.03 -24.53 -16.94
C THR A 168 -17.31 -25.35 -18.00
N LYS A 169 -16.47 -26.30 -17.57
CA LYS A 169 -15.81 -27.27 -18.44
C LYS A 169 -16.35 -28.67 -18.13
N GLY A 170 -16.72 -29.42 -19.17
CA GLY A 170 -17.33 -30.75 -19.08
C GLY A 170 -18.86 -30.74 -19.08
N GLU A 171 -19.46 -31.94 -19.11
CA GLU A 171 -20.91 -32.15 -19.18
C GLU A 171 -21.41 -33.05 -18.04
N GLY A 172 -22.67 -32.84 -17.63
CA GLY A 172 -23.34 -33.68 -16.64
C GLY A 172 -22.73 -33.60 -15.24
N VAL A 173 -22.68 -34.74 -14.54
CA VAL A 173 -22.27 -34.85 -13.13
C VAL A 173 -20.76 -34.60 -12.93
N GLY A 174 -19.96 -34.62 -14.01
CA GLY A 174 -18.53 -34.35 -13.99
C GLY A 174 -18.14 -32.90 -14.33
N ALA A 175 -19.11 -32.00 -14.50
CA ALA A 175 -18.83 -30.61 -14.87
C ALA A 175 -18.08 -29.87 -13.75
N LEU A 176 -16.96 -29.23 -14.11
CA LEU A 176 -16.20 -28.36 -13.21
C LEU A 176 -16.50 -26.90 -13.54
N HIS A 177 -16.76 -26.13 -12.49
CA HIS A 177 -17.05 -24.70 -12.57
C HIS A 177 -15.82 -23.91 -12.12
N HIS A 178 -15.11 -23.37 -13.09
CA HIS A 178 -13.94 -22.52 -12.91
C HIS A 178 -14.39 -21.07 -12.70
N VAL A 179 -13.82 -20.39 -11.72
CA VAL A 179 -14.11 -18.98 -11.46
C VAL A 179 -12.94 -18.14 -11.96
N TRP A 180 -13.19 -17.38 -13.01
CA TRP A 180 -12.18 -16.56 -13.68
C TRP A 180 -12.40 -15.08 -13.40
N LEU A 181 -11.30 -14.34 -13.24
CA LEU A 181 -11.30 -12.88 -13.14
C LEU A 181 -10.72 -12.28 -14.43
N GLY A 182 -11.57 -11.53 -15.14
CA GLY A 182 -11.15 -10.70 -16.26
C GLY A 182 -10.44 -11.44 -17.40
N SER A 183 -9.88 -10.66 -18.32
CA SER A 183 -8.97 -11.10 -19.37
C SER A 183 -7.88 -10.03 -19.55
N PHE A 184 -6.63 -10.47 -19.60
CA PHE A 184 -5.42 -9.65 -19.58
C PHE A 184 -4.56 -9.93 -20.80
N LEU A 185 -3.92 -8.91 -21.36
CA LEU A 185 -3.01 -9.07 -22.51
C LEU A 185 -1.69 -9.74 -22.15
N ASP A 186 -1.20 -9.53 -20.93
CA ASP A 186 0.12 -9.98 -20.48
C ASP A 186 0.03 -10.70 -19.12
N SER A 187 0.93 -11.68 -18.93
CA SER A 187 0.98 -12.49 -17.70
C SER A 187 1.27 -11.63 -16.47
N LYS A 188 2.07 -10.57 -16.60
CA LYS A 188 2.48 -9.74 -15.46
C LYS A 188 1.31 -8.95 -14.86
N ARG A 189 0.39 -8.48 -15.70
CA ARG A 189 -0.88 -7.84 -15.29
C ARG A 189 -1.84 -8.85 -14.70
N ALA A 190 -1.91 -10.06 -15.27
CA ALA A 190 -2.71 -11.14 -14.69
C ALA A 190 -2.18 -11.53 -13.30
N GLU A 191 -0.86 -11.62 -13.11
CA GLU A 191 -0.23 -11.90 -11.81
C GLU A 191 -0.56 -10.80 -10.79
N SER A 192 -0.37 -9.53 -11.18
CA SER A 192 -0.67 -8.39 -10.28
C SER A 192 -2.15 -8.34 -9.87
N ALA A 193 -3.07 -8.64 -10.78
CA ALA A 193 -4.49 -8.75 -10.46
C ALA A 193 -4.81 -10.02 -9.66
N GLY A 194 -4.04 -11.09 -9.83
CA GLY A 194 -4.12 -12.32 -9.05
C GLY A 194 -3.74 -12.07 -7.60
N ASP A 195 -2.61 -11.39 -7.36
CA ASP A 195 -2.18 -10.97 -6.03
C ASP A 195 -3.23 -10.09 -5.34
N ALA A 196 -3.81 -9.13 -6.08
CA ALA A 196 -4.90 -8.30 -5.57
C ALA A 196 -6.12 -9.15 -5.18
N ALA A 197 -6.49 -10.14 -6.00
CA ALA A 197 -7.60 -11.05 -5.71
C ALA A 197 -7.32 -11.96 -4.50
N GLY A 198 -6.09 -12.48 -4.39
CA GLY A 198 -5.66 -13.28 -3.25
C GLY A 198 -5.73 -12.51 -1.95
N GLN A 199 -5.29 -11.24 -1.95
CA GLN A 199 -5.37 -10.36 -0.78
C GLN A 199 -6.81 -9.97 -0.43
N ALA A 200 -7.63 -9.65 -1.43
CA ALA A 200 -8.99 -9.18 -1.21
C ALA A 200 -9.97 -10.29 -0.80
N LEU A 201 -9.82 -11.49 -1.36
CA LEU A 201 -10.76 -12.60 -1.21
C LEU A 201 -10.23 -13.74 -0.32
N GLY A 202 -8.94 -13.73 0.03
CA GLY A 202 -8.32 -14.82 0.79
C GLY A 202 -8.25 -16.15 0.01
N VAL A 203 -8.14 -16.06 -1.31
CA VAL A 203 -8.14 -17.22 -2.22
C VAL A 203 -6.76 -17.47 -2.82
N ARG A 204 -6.50 -18.71 -3.21
CA ARG A 204 -5.38 -19.04 -4.10
C ARG A 204 -5.79 -18.74 -5.53
N TRP A 205 -4.82 -18.34 -6.34
CA TRP A 205 -5.05 -17.98 -7.73
C TRP A 205 -3.97 -18.59 -8.62
N VAL A 206 -4.31 -18.80 -9.89
CA VAL A 206 -3.37 -19.21 -10.94
C VAL A 206 -3.65 -18.42 -12.22
N VAL A 207 -2.61 -18.08 -12.98
CA VAL A 207 -2.79 -17.55 -14.34
C VAL A 207 -3.13 -18.71 -15.28
N VAL A 208 -4.16 -18.53 -16.09
CA VAL A 208 -4.55 -19.45 -17.15
C VAL A 208 -4.44 -18.76 -18.50
N ASP A 209 -3.82 -19.42 -19.46
CA ASP A 209 -3.84 -19.00 -20.87
C ASP A 209 -5.21 -19.38 -21.47
N LEU A 210 -5.80 -18.45 -22.21
CA LEU A 210 -7.10 -18.58 -22.86
C LEU A 210 -6.99 -19.02 -24.33
N ASP A 211 -5.77 -19.07 -24.87
CA ASP A 211 -5.46 -19.61 -26.21
C ASP A 211 -5.50 -21.15 -26.26
#